data_AF-A0A3D4ICL4-F1
#
_entry.id   AF-A0A3D4ICL4-F1
#
_cell.length_a   1.000
_cell.length_b   1.000
_cell.length_c   1.000
_cell.angle_alpha   90.00
_cell.angle_beta   90.00
_cell.angle_gamma   90.00
#
_symmetry.space_group_name_H-M   'P 1'
#
loop_
_entity.id
_entity.type
_entity.pdbx_description
1 polymer ?
#
loop_
_entity_poly.entity_id
_entity_poly.type
_entity_poly.pdbx_seq_one_letter_code
_entity_poly.pdbx_strand_id
1 'polypeptide(L)' 'MSLPMTEGEGSISEIMEAMVSKHIPYIEKAGQQGVQILCLQEIFNTPYFCPGQD' A
#
# COMPACT_ATOMS: atom_id res chain seq x y z
N MET A 1 4.82 -12.45 -5.60
CA MET A 1 4.13 -11.41 -6.40
C MET A 1 4.94 -10.14 -6.25
N SER A 2 5.44 -9.59 -7.34
CA SER A 2 6.18 -8.32 -7.34
C SER A 2 5.27 -7.15 -6.92
N LEU A 3 5.88 -6.04 -6.52
CA LEU A 3 5.15 -4.80 -6.30
C LEU A 3 4.53 -4.32 -7.64
N PRO A 4 3.32 -3.71 -7.63
CA PRO A 4 2.70 -3.18 -8.83
C PRO A 4 3.51 -2.03 -9.46
N MET A 5 4.25 -1.28 -8.62
CA MET A 5 5.26 -0.30 -8.99
C MET A 5 6.38 -0.36 -7.94
N THR A 6 7.64 -0.23 -8.34
CA THR A 6 8.78 -0.21 -7.40
C THR A 6 9.08 1.20 -6.90
N GLU A 7 9.72 1.30 -5.73
CA GLU A 7 10.16 2.60 -5.20
C GLU A 7 11.16 3.24 -6.18
N GLY A 8 10.80 4.39 -6.75
CA GLY A 8 11.57 5.10 -7.77
C GLY A 8 10.98 5.04 -9.18
N GLU A 9 9.93 4.25 -9.41
CA GLU A 9 9.18 4.23 -10.67
C GLU A 9 7.87 5.02 -10.53
N GLY A 10 7.62 5.98 -11.42
CA GLY A 10 6.41 6.79 -11.46
C GLY A 10 6.38 7.97 -10.48
N SER A 11 5.34 8.80 -10.63
CA SER A 11 5.05 9.89 -9.71
C SER A 11 4.52 9.35 -8.38
N ILE A 12 4.65 10.14 -7.32
CA ILE A 12 4.11 9.80 -5.99
C ILE A 12 2.61 9.46 -6.07
N SER A 13 1.85 10.18 -6.89
CA SER A 13 0.42 9.95 -7.07
C SER A 13 0.13 8.56 -7.66
N GLU A 14 0.90 8.15 -8.67
CA GLU A 14 0.73 6.84 -9.30
C GLU A 14 1.10 5.71 -8.33
N ILE A 15 2.17 5.89 -7.55
CA ILE A 15 2.55 4.92 -6.52
C ILE A 15 1.44 4.78 -5.46
N MET A 16 0.84 5.90 -5.03
CA MET A 16 -0.26 5.89 -4.07
C MET A 16 -1.47 5.11 -4.58
N GLU A 17 -1.86 5.35 -5.83
CA GLU A 17 -3.00 4.67 -6.45
C GLU A 17 -2.73 3.18 -6.65
N ALA A 18 -1.51 2.82 -7.08
CA ALA A 18 -1.09 1.43 -7.25
C ALA A 18 -1.08 0.68 -5.92
N MET A 19 -0.61 1.31 -4.84
CA MET A 19 -0.62 0.69 -3.51
C MET A 19 -2.04 0.56 -2.96
N VAL A 20 -2.92 1.56 -3.11
CA VAL A 20 -4.34 1.40 -2.72
C VAL A 20 -4.98 0.24 -3.48
N SER A 21 -4.82 0.21 -4.81
CA SER A 21 -5.36 -0.84 -5.67
C SER A 21 -4.89 -2.24 -5.27
N LYS A 22 -3.63 -2.38 -4.86
CA LYS A 22 -3.07 -3.64 -4.33
C LYS A 22 -3.75 -4.11 -3.05
N HIS A 23 -4.17 -3.18 -2.18
CA HIS A 23 -4.74 -3.52 -0.88
C HIS A 23 -6.25 -3.81 -0.93
N ILE A 24 -7.00 -3.23 -1.88
CA ILE A 24 -8.45 -3.42 -2.01
C ILE A 24 -8.86 -4.91 -1.98
N PRO A 25 -8.27 -5.83 -2.77
CA PRO A 25 -8.67 -7.24 -2.76
C PRO A 25 -8.49 -7.92 -1.39
N TYR A 26 -7.49 -7.51 -0.61
CA TYR A 26 -7.28 -8.03 0.74
C TYR A 26 -8.30 -7.48 1.74
N ILE A 27 -8.66 -6.20 1.60
CA ILE A 27 -9.70 -5.56 2.42
C ILE A 27 -11.06 -6.22 2.15
N GLU A 28 -11.41 -6.44 0.88
CA GLU A 28 -12.64 -7.13 0.49
C GLU A 28 -12.68 -8.56 1.03
N LYS A 29 -11.57 -9.30 0.92
CA LYS A 29 -11.45 -10.65 1.50
C LYS A 29 -11.62 -10.64 3.02
N ALA A 30 -11.04 -9.67 3.72
CA ALA A 30 -11.22 -9.54 5.17
C ALA A 30 -12.69 -9.26 5.52
N GLY A 31 -13.37 -8.41 4.74
CA GLY A 31 -14.80 -8.14 4.87
C GLY A 31 -15.66 -9.39 4.65
N GLN A 32 -15.36 -10.19 3.63
CA GLN A 32 -16.02 -11.49 3.38
C GLN A 32 -15.84 -12.49 4.52
N GLN A 33 -14.75 -12.38 5.28
CA GLN A 33 -14.47 -13.20 6.47
C GLN A 33 -15.08 -12.64 7.76
N GLY A 34 -15.80 -11.52 7.69
CA GLY A 34 -16.44 -10.89 8.85
C GLY A 34 -15.49 -10.09 9.75
N VAL A 35 -14.26 -9.78 9.29
CA VAL A 35 -13.30 -8.96 10.05
C VAL A 35 -13.91 -7.58 10.34
N GLN A 36 -14.01 -7.21 11.62
CA GLN A 36 -14.57 -5.93 12.06
C GLN A 36 -13.50 -4.85 12.29
N ILE A 37 -12.24 -5.26 12.51
CA ILE A 37 -11.10 -4.37 12.71
C ILE A 37 -9.96 -4.91 11.86
N LEU A 38 -9.49 -4.10 10.90
CA LEU A 38 -8.39 -4.43 10.00
C LEU A 38 -7.30 -3.37 10.11
N CYS A 39 -6.08 -3.78 10.43
CA CYS A 39 -4.92 -2.90 10.47
C CYS A 39 -4.15 -2.98 9.15
N LEU A 40 -3.53 -1.87 8.76
CA LEU A 40 -2.60 -1.78 7.64
C LEU A 40 -1.20 -1.48 8.17
N GLN A 41 -0.19 -1.68 7.31
CA GLN A 41 1.19 -1.30 7.63
C GLN A 41 1.29 0.22 7.79
N GLU A 42 2.24 0.68 8.60
CA GLU A 42 2.61 2.09 8.61
C GLU A 42 3.03 2.50 7.18
N ILE A 43 2.52 3.64 6.69
CA ILE A 43 2.81 4.14 5.34
C ILE A 43 2.40 3.10 4.25
N PHE A 44 1.25 2.44 4.39
CA PHE A 44 0.83 1.36 3.47
C PHE A 44 0.65 1.78 2.00
N ASN A 45 0.46 3.08 1.73
CA ASN A 45 0.18 3.60 0.40
C ASN A 45 1.21 4.62 -0.12
N THR A 46 2.28 4.86 0.61
CA THR A 46 3.33 5.78 0.15
C THR A 46 4.69 5.07 0.26
N PRO A 47 5.72 5.51 -0.48
CA PRO A 47 7.07 5.00 -0.26
C PRO A 47 7.55 5.31 1.15
N TYR A 48 8.35 4.41 1.73
CA TYR A 48 9.05 4.72 2.97
C TYR A 48 10.28 5.56 2.65
N PHE A 49 10.35 6.75 3.23
CA PHE A 49 11.54 7.60 3.14
C PHE A 49 12.32 7.51 4.45
N CYS A 50 13.61 7.17 4.37
CA CYS A 50 14.47 7.16 5.53
C CYS A 50 14.60 8.59 6.09
N PRO A 51 14.26 8.84 7.38
CA PRO A 51 14.28 10.18 7.96
C PRO A 51 15.69 10.76 8.15
N GLY A 52 16.74 9.96 7.96
CA GLY A 52 18.15 10.36 8.07
C GLY A 52 18.88 10.34 6.73
N GLN A 53 18.30 10.93 5.69
CA GLN A 53 18.98 11.17 4.42
C GLN A 53 19.50 12.60 4.41
N ASP A 54 20.72 12.79 4.91
CA ASP A 54 21.63 13.83 4.39
C ASP A 54 22.25 13.33 3.08
#